data_AF-A0A420H7X9-F1
#
_entry.id   AF-A0A420H7X9-F1
#
_cell.length_a   1.000
_cell.length_b   1.000
_cell.length_c   1.000
_cell.angle_alpha   90.00
_cell.angle_beta   90.00
_cell.angle_gamma   90.00
#
_symmetry.space_group_name_H-M   'P 1'
#
loop_
_entity.id
_entity.type
_entity.pdbx_description
1 polymer ?
#
loop_
_entity_poly.entity_id
_entity_poly.type
_entity_poly.pdbx_seq_one_letter_code
_entity_poly.pdbx_strand_id
1 'polypeptide(L)'
;MATSSTSPPPLPLLRLKQIANDACNQALGETEYYEHSKTESWNTTIINSILRSLISESSSSNGGAPSFKYTVNSTIIQHLVPTSAIQRAKAIQESSHPKPQRTEATTTSTSIKDGKNEAIGTDGRPHVGRRGMHSATGAYWNEKTDGMWSFKYEGGDSKRLDVVISIVWIAV
;
A
#
# COMPACT_ATOMS: atom_id res chain seq x y z
N MET A 1 15.36 29.48 -9.80
CA MET A 1 14.91 28.24 -9.14
C MET A 1 14.55 28.61 -7.71
N ALA A 2 13.28 28.57 -7.34
CA ALA A 2 12.87 28.84 -5.97
C ALA A 2 13.22 27.63 -5.11
N THR A 3 14.09 27.81 -4.12
CA THR A 3 14.36 26.82 -3.09
C THR A 3 13.13 26.76 -2.19
N SER A 4 12.30 25.75 -2.32
CA SER A 4 11.15 25.53 -1.44
C SER A 4 11.66 25.27 -0.02
N SER A 5 11.57 26.27 0.85
CA SER A 5 11.82 26.12 2.28
C SER A 5 10.68 25.33 2.90
N THR A 6 10.79 24.00 2.92
CA THR A 6 9.86 23.15 3.68
C THR A 6 10.12 23.35 5.17
N SER A 7 9.09 23.76 5.92
CA SER A 7 9.10 23.79 7.38
C SER A 7 9.62 22.46 7.94
N PRO A 8 10.47 22.47 8.99
CA PRO A 8 10.86 21.24 9.65
C PRO A 8 9.62 20.51 10.21
N PRO A 9 9.55 19.18 10.10
CA PRO A 9 8.47 18.40 10.67
C PRO A 9 8.51 18.42 12.22
N PRO A 10 7.36 18.21 12.90
CA PRO A 10 7.29 18.15 14.36
C PRO A 10 8.13 17.03 14.98
N LEU A 11 8.42 15.98 14.22
CA LEU A 11 9.30 14.87 14.59
C LEU A 11 10.40 14.69 13.53
N PRO A 12 11.60 14.20 13.89
CA PRO A 12 12.64 13.89 12.92
C PRO A 12 12.17 12.95 11.81
N LEU A 13 12.59 13.18 10.57
CA LEU A 13 12.18 12.36 9.40
C LEU A 13 12.46 10.86 9.59
N LEU A 14 13.57 10.52 10.24
CA LEU A 14 13.90 9.13 10.56
C LEU A 14 12.85 8.51 11.50
N ARG A 15 12.33 9.28 12.45
CA ARG A 15 11.29 8.83 13.37
C ARG A 15 9.95 8.66 12.68
N LEU A 16 9.55 9.61 11.80
CA LEU A 16 8.36 9.46 10.96
C LEU A 16 8.41 8.19 10.10
N LYS A 17 9.59 7.91 9.52
CA LYS A 17 9.83 6.66 8.78
C LYS A 17 9.62 5.43 9.66
N GLN A 18 10.15 5.40 10.89
CA GLN A 18 9.96 4.28 11.81
C GLN A 18 8.49 4.09 12.15
N ILE A 19 7.79 5.15 12.58
CA ILE A 19 6.36 5.12 12.91
C ILE A 19 5.53 4.56 11.75
N ALA A 20 5.79 5.02 10.52
CA ALA A 20 5.06 4.55 9.34
C ALA A 20 5.35 3.06 9.03
N ASN A 21 6.60 2.61 9.19
CA ASN A 21 6.95 1.20 9.00
C ASN A 21 6.29 0.32 10.06
N ASP A 22 6.35 0.71 11.33
CA ASP A 22 5.78 -0.05 12.45
C ASP A 22 4.26 -0.16 12.29
N ALA A 23 3.58 0.92 11.90
CA ALA A 23 2.15 0.92 11.61
C ALA A 23 1.78 -0.01 10.43
N CYS A 24 2.56 0.00 9.35
CA CYS A 24 2.37 -0.92 8.24
C CYS A 24 2.59 -2.38 8.65
N ASN A 25 3.66 -2.66 9.40
CA ASN A 25 3.97 -4.00 9.89
C ASN A 25 2.91 -4.51 10.88
N GLN A 26 2.36 -3.63 11.72
CA GLN A 26 1.26 -3.97 12.62
C GLN A 26 0.00 -4.37 11.85
N ALA A 27 -0.33 -3.67 10.78
CA ALA A 27 -1.54 -3.94 10.00
C ALA A 27 -1.39 -5.10 9.01
N LEU A 28 -0.19 -5.29 8.45
CA LEU A 28 0.05 -6.15 7.28
C LEU A 28 1.10 -7.24 7.53
N GLY A 29 1.72 -7.30 8.71
CA GLY A 29 2.87 -8.18 8.99
C GLY A 29 2.60 -9.66 8.72
N GLU A 30 1.41 -10.12 9.09
CA GLU A 30 0.95 -11.51 8.90
C GLU A 30 0.24 -11.75 7.56
N THR A 31 0.09 -10.70 6.74
CA THR A 31 -0.63 -10.80 5.46
C THR A 31 0.29 -11.35 4.38
N GLU A 32 -0.12 -12.44 3.74
CA GLU A 32 0.61 -13.04 2.62
C GLU A 32 0.20 -12.48 1.26
N TYR A 33 -1.02 -11.94 1.13
CA TYR A 33 -1.53 -11.42 -0.14
C TYR A 33 -2.56 -10.31 0.08
N TYR A 34 -2.70 -9.44 -0.92
CA TYR A 34 -3.76 -8.42 -0.93
C TYR A 34 -5.15 -9.04 -0.83
N GLU A 35 -5.94 -8.57 0.13
CA GLU A 35 -7.33 -8.97 0.32
C GLU A 35 -8.22 -7.73 0.41
N HIS A 36 -9.05 -7.51 -0.61
CA HIS A 36 -9.82 -6.28 -0.76
C HIS A 36 -10.72 -6.01 0.46
N SER A 37 -11.39 -7.04 0.99
CA SER A 37 -12.26 -6.98 2.16
C SER A 37 -11.57 -6.52 3.45
N LYS A 38 -10.24 -6.64 3.55
CA LYS A 38 -9.47 -6.21 4.72
C LYS A 38 -8.85 -4.83 4.58
N THR A 39 -8.88 -4.23 3.39
CA THR A 39 -8.19 -2.95 3.15
C THR A 39 -8.70 -1.81 4.02
N GLU A 40 -9.98 -1.80 4.35
CA GLU A 40 -10.57 -0.82 5.28
C GLU A 40 -9.96 -0.95 6.69
N SER A 41 -9.92 -2.17 7.24
CA SER A 41 -9.36 -2.40 8.58
C SER A 41 -7.86 -2.16 8.63
N TRP A 42 -7.13 -2.52 7.56
CA TRP A 42 -5.70 -2.23 7.43
C TRP A 42 -5.43 -0.72 7.41
N ASN A 43 -6.11 0.04 6.55
CA ASN A 43 -5.96 1.50 6.53
C ASN A 43 -6.33 2.14 7.86
N THR A 44 -7.42 1.69 8.49
CA THR A 44 -7.85 2.18 9.81
C THR A 44 -6.78 1.92 10.87
N THR A 45 -6.16 0.74 10.86
CA THR A 45 -5.07 0.39 11.78
C THR A 45 -3.85 1.27 11.56
N ILE A 46 -3.42 1.43 10.30
CA ILE A 46 -2.26 2.25 9.92
C ILE A 46 -2.47 3.71 10.34
N ILE A 47 -3.60 4.32 9.95
CA ILE A 47 -3.91 5.72 10.22
C ILE A 47 -3.93 5.97 11.73
N ASN A 48 -4.63 5.13 12.49
CA ASN A 48 -4.77 5.32 13.93
C ASN A 48 -3.46 5.08 14.69
N SER A 49 -2.63 4.13 14.25
CA SER A 49 -1.31 3.87 14.85
C SER A 49 -0.40 5.09 14.66
N ILE A 50 -0.32 5.62 13.43
CA ILE A 50 0.47 6.82 13.12
C ILE A 50 -0.01 8.04 13.91
N LEU A 51 -1.32 8.32 13.89
CA LEU A 51 -1.88 9.48 14.62
C LEU A 51 -1.56 9.42 16.12
N ARG A 52 -1.69 8.25 16.74
CA ARG A 52 -1.37 8.07 18.17
C ARG A 52 0.11 8.36 18.46
N SER A 53 1.03 7.83 17.65
CA SER A 53 2.46 8.11 17.82
C SER A 53 2.81 9.58 17.60
N LEU A 54 2.27 10.21 16.55
CA LEU A 54 2.48 11.63 16.28
C LEU A 54 2.05 12.49 17.46
N ILE A 55 0.83 12.30 17.95
CA ILE A 55 0.29 13.09 19.07
C ILE A 55 1.12 12.86 20.33
N SER A 56 1.48 11.61 20.64
CA SER A 56 2.24 11.28 21.86
C SER A 56 3.64 11.89 21.86
N GLU A 57 4.32 11.93 20.71
CA GLU A 57 5.73 12.33 20.64
C GLU A 57 5.91 13.82 20.32
N SER A 58 4.89 14.48 19.76
CA SER A 58 4.95 15.92 19.43
C SER A 58 4.24 16.83 20.43
N SER A 59 3.48 16.27 21.39
CA SER A 59 2.83 17.07 22.43
C SER A 59 3.86 17.67 23.37
N SER A 60 3.69 18.95 23.71
CA SER A 60 4.58 19.62 24.68
C SER A 60 4.47 18.95 26.05
N SER A 61 5.61 18.74 26.72
CA SER A 61 5.71 18.12 28.05
C SER A 61 5.02 18.91 29.17
N ASN A 62 4.56 20.13 28.90
CA ASN A 62 4.12 21.09 29.91
C ASN A 62 2.59 21.19 30.05
N GLY A 63 1.83 20.19 29.56
CA GLY A 63 0.37 20.17 29.69
C GLY A 63 -0.36 21.28 28.92
N GLY A 64 0.32 21.91 27.96
CA GLY A 64 -0.26 22.92 27.08
C GLY A 64 -1.16 22.31 26.01
N ALA A 65 -1.92 23.17 25.31
CA ALA A 65 -2.73 22.77 24.18
C ALA A 65 -1.87 22.10 23.07
N PRO A 66 -2.43 21.17 22.27
CA PRO A 66 -1.70 20.54 21.17
C PRO A 66 -1.14 21.58 20.19
N SER A 67 0.17 21.51 19.91
CA SER A 67 0.86 22.48 19.05
C SER A 67 0.60 22.29 17.55
N PHE A 68 0.07 21.13 17.17
CA PHE A 68 -0.17 20.77 15.78
C PHE A 68 -1.50 20.03 15.62
N LYS A 69 -2.16 20.26 14.49
CA LYS A 69 -3.20 19.38 13.93
C LYS A 69 -2.56 18.47 12.90
N TYR A 70 -3.02 17.23 12.83
CA TYR A 70 -2.49 16.22 11.92
C TYR A 70 -3.56 15.69 10.97
N THR A 71 -3.16 15.40 9.73
CA THR A 71 -3.92 14.58 8.79
C THR A 71 -3.03 13.44 8.32
N VAL A 72 -3.57 12.22 8.30
CA VAL A 72 -2.86 11.03 7.80
C VAL A 72 -3.72 10.39 6.72
N ASN A 73 -3.22 10.37 5.48
CA ASN A 73 -3.81 9.62 4.37
C ASN A 73 -3.03 8.33 4.18
N SER A 74 -3.72 7.20 4.06
CA SER A 74 -3.15 5.89 3.74
C SER A 74 -3.84 5.29 2.52
N THR A 75 -3.06 4.80 1.57
CA THR A 75 -3.55 4.20 0.32
C THR A 75 -2.85 2.88 0.07
N ILE A 76 -3.61 1.79 0.05
CA ILE A 76 -3.12 0.44 -0.25
C ILE A 76 -3.30 0.16 -1.74
N ILE A 77 -2.24 -0.28 -2.41
CA ILE A 77 -2.18 -0.49 -3.84
C ILE A 77 -1.88 -1.96 -4.10
N GLN A 78 -2.81 -2.67 -4.73
CA GLN A 78 -2.56 -4.03 -5.20
C GLN A 78 -1.60 -4.01 -6.39
N HIS A 79 -0.60 -4.89 -6.40
CA HIS A 79 0.22 -5.14 -7.58
C HIS A 79 -0.60 -5.87 -8.66
N LEU A 80 -0.26 -5.71 -9.93
CA LEU A 80 -0.96 -6.39 -11.01
C LEU A 80 -0.78 -7.90 -10.88
N VAL A 81 -1.90 -8.63 -10.91
CA VAL A 81 -1.89 -10.07 -11.07
C VAL A 81 -1.84 -10.37 -12.57
N PRO A 82 -0.99 -11.30 -13.05
CA PRO A 82 -0.98 -11.70 -14.44
C PRO A 82 -2.38 -12.14 -14.88
N THR A 83 -2.88 -11.62 -16.00
CA THR A 83 -4.23 -11.89 -16.53
C THR A 83 -4.53 -13.40 -16.69
N SER A 84 -3.49 -14.20 -16.93
CA SER A 84 -3.55 -15.67 -17.02
C SER A 84 -3.96 -16.35 -15.70
N ALA A 85 -3.59 -15.81 -14.55
CA ALA A 85 -4.01 -16.33 -13.25
C ALA A 85 -5.48 -16.00 -12.95
N ILE A 86 -5.95 -14.84 -13.40
CA ILE A 86 -7.35 -14.41 -13.27
C ILE A 86 -8.26 -15.28 -14.16
N GLN A 87 -7.84 -15.58 -15.40
CA GLN A 87 -8.59 -16.45 -16.32
C GLN A 87 -8.72 -17.89 -15.80
N ARG A 88 -7.65 -18.42 -15.18
CA ARG A 88 -7.68 -19.77 -14.59
C ARG A 88 -8.63 -19.84 -13.39
N ALA A 89 -8.65 -18.83 -12.52
CA ALA A 89 -9.60 -18.76 -11.40
C ALA A 89 -11.06 -18.67 -11.87
N LYS A 90 -11.32 -17.91 -12.94
CA LYS A 90 -12.67 -17.79 -13.53
C LYS A 90 -13.15 -19.12 -14.16
N ALA A 91 -12.27 -19.84 -14.84
CA ALA A 91 -12.57 -21.17 -15.39
C ALA A 91 -12.87 -22.22 -14.30
N ILE A 92 -12.22 -22.11 -13.13
CA ILE A 92 -12.50 -22.99 -11.98
C ILE A 92 -13.86 -22.65 -11.35
N GLN A 93 -14.25 -21.36 -11.28
CA GLN A 93 -15.57 -20.98 -10.77
C GLN A 93 -16.72 -21.40 -11.70
N GLU A 94 -16.56 -21.30 -13.03
CA GLU A 94 -17.58 -21.76 -13.99
C GLU A 94 -17.77 -23.29 -14.01
N SER A 95 -16.81 -24.07 -13.48
CA SER A 95 -16.93 -25.53 -13.36
C SER A 95 -17.81 -26.02 -12.20
N SER A 96 -18.31 -25.11 -11.35
CA SER A 96 -19.13 -25.43 -10.17
C SER A 96 -20.65 -25.38 -10.40
N HIS A 97 -21.11 -25.27 -11.65
CA HIS A 97 -22.52 -25.46 -12.03
C HIS A 97 -22.67 -26.73 -12.88
N PRO A 98 -23.44 -27.75 -12.43
CA PRO A 98 -23.66 -28.95 -13.22
C PRO A 98 -24.64 -28.64 -14.36
N LYS A 99 -24.15 -28.70 -15.61
CA LYS A 99 -24.99 -28.73 -16.82
C LYS A 99 -24.94 -30.16 -17.40
N PRO A 100 -26.06 -30.77 -17.81
CA PRO A 100 -26.13 -32.20 -18.06
C PRO A 100 -25.36 -32.63 -19.30
N GLN A 101 -24.81 -33.82 -19.16
CA GLN A 101 -23.93 -34.60 -20.01
C GLN A 101 -24.39 -34.78 -21.47
N ARG A 102 -23.49 -34.54 -22.41
CA ARG A 102 -23.41 -35.32 -23.66
C ARG A 102 -21.95 -35.63 -24.00
N THR A 103 -21.69 -36.92 -24.15
CA THR A 103 -20.40 -37.59 -24.28
C THR A 103 -19.87 -37.61 -25.71
N GLU A 104 -18.56 -37.88 -25.84
CA GLU A 104 -17.74 -38.30 -27.02
C GLU A 104 -16.92 -37.18 -27.70
N ALA A 105 -15.62 -37.31 -28.02
CA ALA A 105 -14.56 -38.26 -27.66
C ALA A 105 -13.16 -37.69 -28.06
N THR A 106 -12.12 -38.10 -27.33
CA THR A 106 -10.72 -38.32 -27.77
C THR A 106 -9.74 -37.15 -28.04
N THR A 107 -8.97 -36.85 -26.98
CA THR A 107 -7.50 -36.88 -26.88
C THR A 107 -6.61 -36.22 -27.96
N THR A 108 -5.89 -35.16 -27.56
CA THR A 108 -4.41 -35.08 -27.71
C THR A 108 -3.85 -34.23 -26.57
N SER A 109 -3.32 -34.90 -25.55
CA SER A 109 -2.57 -34.29 -24.46
C SER A 109 -1.15 -33.99 -24.93
N THR A 110 -0.85 -32.72 -25.18
CA THR A 110 0.55 -32.27 -25.27
C THR A 110 0.95 -31.77 -23.89
N SER A 111 1.79 -32.55 -23.22
CA SER A 111 2.43 -32.19 -21.96
C SER A 111 3.25 -30.91 -22.13
N ILE A 112 2.77 -29.79 -21.57
CA ILE A 112 3.61 -28.62 -21.32
C ILE A 112 4.13 -28.75 -19.89
N LYS A 113 5.45 -28.92 -19.83
CA LYS A 113 6.29 -29.05 -18.64
C LYS A 113 6.07 -27.88 -17.67
N ASP A 114 6.18 -28.21 -16.38
CA ASP A 114 6.24 -27.31 -15.25
C ASP A 114 7.16 -26.11 -15.51
N GLY A 115 6.56 -24.94 -15.75
CA GLY A 115 7.24 -23.66 -15.79
C GLY A 115 6.50 -22.70 -14.88
N LYS A 116 7.14 -22.27 -13.78
CA LYS A 116 6.69 -21.15 -12.96
C LYS A 116 6.47 -19.94 -13.88
N ASN A 117 5.21 -19.65 -14.17
CA ASN A 117 4.79 -18.52 -15.00
C ASN A 117 4.82 -17.25 -14.13
N GLU A 118 6.03 -16.85 -13.73
CA GLU A 118 6.27 -15.53 -13.15
C GLU A 118 6.29 -14.53 -14.30
N ALA A 119 5.55 -13.42 -14.17
CA ALA A 119 5.59 -12.37 -15.19
C ALA A 119 7.01 -11.79 -15.23
N ILE A 120 7.63 -11.84 -16.41
CA ILE A 120 8.98 -11.31 -16.63
C ILE A 120 8.86 -9.87 -17.14
N GLY A 121 9.51 -8.93 -16.45
CA GLY A 121 9.61 -7.53 -16.85
C GLY A 121 10.41 -7.35 -18.14
N THR A 122 10.41 -6.13 -18.70
CA THR A 122 11.17 -5.79 -19.92
C THR A 122 12.69 -5.93 -19.76
N ASP A 123 13.17 -6.11 -18.53
CA ASP A 123 14.56 -6.36 -18.15
C ASP A 123 14.88 -7.86 -17.98
N GLY A 124 13.94 -8.75 -18.27
CA GLY A 124 14.15 -10.20 -18.19
C GLY A 124 14.07 -10.76 -16.76
N ARG A 125 13.71 -9.94 -15.76
CA ARG A 125 13.60 -10.38 -14.35
C ARG A 125 12.14 -10.65 -13.97
N PRO A 126 11.87 -11.58 -13.03
CA PRO A 126 10.53 -11.71 -12.45
C PRO A 126 10.09 -10.37 -11.86
N HIS A 127 9.00 -9.82 -12.37
CA HIS A 127 8.42 -8.57 -11.88
C HIS A 127 6.91 -8.69 -11.80
N VAL A 128 6.36 -8.47 -10.60
CA VAL A 128 4.94 -8.16 -10.45
C VAL A 128 4.71 -6.79 -11.09
N GLY A 129 3.92 -6.73 -12.16
CA GLY A 129 3.63 -5.47 -12.83
C GLY A 129 3.07 -4.46 -11.82
N ARG A 130 3.78 -3.35 -11.57
CA ARG A 130 3.25 -2.27 -10.74
C ARG A 130 2.38 -1.37 -11.62
N ARG A 131 1.15 -1.07 -11.20
CA ARG A 131 0.32 -0.08 -11.90
C ARG A 131 0.94 1.31 -11.70
N GLY A 132 1.01 2.12 -12.75
CA GLY A 132 1.39 3.52 -12.62
C GLY A 132 0.41 4.26 -11.70
N MET A 133 0.93 5.00 -10.72
CA MET A 133 0.16 5.87 -9.86
C MET A 133 0.96 7.13 -9.57
N HIS A 134 0.39 8.29 -9.88
CA HIS A 134 0.95 9.60 -9.56
C HIS A 134 0.04 10.28 -8.53
N SER A 135 0.62 10.81 -7.46
CA SER A 135 -0.08 11.57 -6.44
C SER A 135 0.66 12.89 -6.20
N ALA A 136 -0.09 13.98 -6.08
CA ALA A 136 0.42 15.30 -5.78
C ALA A 136 -0.53 16.00 -4.81
N THR A 137 0.04 16.81 -3.92
CA THR A 137 -0.69 17.60 -2.93
C THR A 137 -0.24 19.05 -3.04
N GLY A 138 -1.20 19.97 -3.06
CA GLY A 138 -0.97 21.42 -2.91
C GLY A 138 -1.68 21.93 -1.66
N ALA A 139 -1.15 22.98 -1.06
CA ALA A 139 -1.73 23.59 0.14
C ALA A 139 -1.55 25.11 0.13
N TYR A 140 -2.50 25.80 0.77
CA TYR A 140 -2.39 27.21 1.13
C TYR A 140 -2.30 27.30 2.65
N TRP A 141 -1.07 27.45 3.16
CA TRP A 141 -0.75 27.31 4.58
C TRP A 141 0.44 28.20 4.96
N ASN A 142 0.87 28.14 6.22
CA ASN A 142 2.07 28.83 6.65
C ASN A 142 3.33 28.01 6.31
N GLU A 143 4.09 28.45 5.29
CA GLU A 143 5.30 27.76 4.80
C GLU A 143 6.40 27.57 5.86
N LYS A 144 6.36 28.35 6.95
CA LYS A 144 7.37 28.29 8.02
C LYS A 144 7.06 27.28 9.11
N THR A 145 5.80 26.83 9.22
CA THR A 145 5.34 25.99 10.33
C THR A 145 4.62 24.73 9.87
N ASP A 146 4.01 24.78 8.70
CA ASP A 146 3.14 23.74 8.17
C ASP A 146 3.88 22.96 7.08
N GLY A 147 3.48 21.72 6.88
CA GLY A 147 4.13 20.89 5.88
C GLY A 147 3.53 19.52 5.72
N MET A 148 4.13 18.79 4.79
CA MET A 148 3.77 17.41 4.50
C MET A 148 4.99 16.52 4.35
N TRP A 149 4.80 15.25 4.63
CA TRP A 149 5.76 14.20 4.39
C TRP A 149 5.05 12.98 3.81
N SER A 150 5.63 12.38 2.77
CA SER A 150 5.10 11.18 2.14
C SER A 150 6.07 10.01 2.26
N PHE A 151 5.52 8.82 2.39
CA PHE A 151 6.25 7.59 2.57
C PHE A 151 5.62 6.46 1.78
N LYS A 152 6.47 5.59 1.22
CA LYS A 152 6.04 4.39 0.54
C LYS A 152 6.57 3.17 1.29
N TYR A 153 5.66 2.34 1.78
CA TYR A 153 5.94 0.99 2.23
C TYR A 153 5.87 0.04 1.03
N GLU A 154 6.96 -0.67 0.76
CA GLU A 154 6.99 -1.68 -0.29
C GLU A 154 6.74 -3.05 0.36
N GLY A 155 5.56 -3.64 0.13
CA GLY A 155 5.24 -4.98 0.65
C GLY A 155 6.01 -6.11 -0.05
N GLY A 156 6.73 -5.78 -1.13
CA GLY A 156 7.53 -6.70 -1.93
C GLY A 156 6.70 -7.71 -2.73
N ASP A 157 7.39 -8.61 -3.40
CA ASP A 157 6.78 -9.59 -4.31
C ASP A 157 5.94 -10.64 -3.56
N SER A 158 6.22 -10.84 -2.27
CA SER A 158 5.48 -11.77 -1.42
C SER A 158 4.07 -11.27 -1.15
N LYS A 159 3.91 -10.05 -0.62
CA LYS A 159 2.59 -9.50 -0.26
C LYS A 159 1.79 -8.98 -1.46
N ARG A 160 2.47 -8.68 -2.56
CA ARG A 160 1.87 -8.13 -3.80
C ARG A 160 1.04 -6.86 -3.59
N LEU A 161 1.48 -6.02 -2.66
CA LEU A 161 0.87 -4.73 -2.39
C LEU A 161 1.93 -3.71 -1.96
N ASP A 162 1.64 -2.44 -2.22
CA ASP A 162 2.36 -1.30 -1.66
C ASP A 162 1.40 -0.47 -0.79
N VAL A 163 1.93 0.31 0.14
CA VAL A 163 1.17 1.33 0.88
C VAL A 163 1.83 2.69 0.69
N VAL A 164 1.05 3.69 0.30
CA VAL A 164 1.47 5.09 0.25
C VAL A 164 0.81 5.85 1.39
N ILE A 165 1.63 6.51 2.20
CA ILE A 165 1.21 7.29 3.36
C ILE A 165 1.58 8.76 3.11
N SER A 166 0.67 9.67 3.44
CA SER A 166 0.95 11.11 3.49
C SER A 166 0.54 11.65 4.85
N ILE A 167 1.47 12.31 5.53
CA ILE A 167 1.26 12.98 6.80
C ILE A 167 1.34 14.48 6.55
N VAL A 168 0.32 15.22 6.99
CA VAL A 168 0.29 16.68 6.99
C VAL A 168 0.24 17.16 8.43
N TRP A 169 1.02 18.19 8.76
CA TRP A 169 0.97 18.89 10.04
C TRP A 169 0.65 20.36 9.81
N ILE A 170 -0.20 20.91 10.66
CA ILE A 170 -0.60 22.33 10.66
C ILE A 170 -0.37 22.86 12.07
N ALA A 171 0.50 23.85 12.24
CA ALA A 171 0.73 24.47 13.53
C ALA A 171 -0.51 25.26 13.99
N VAL A 172 -0.70 25.35 15.31
CA VAL A 172 -1.82 26.07 15.96
C VAL A 172 -1.34 27.37 16.58
#